data_AF-A0A4V3Y3Z6-F1
#
_entry.id   AF-A0A4V3Y3Z6-F1
#
_cell.length_a   1.000
_cell.length_b   1.000
_cell.length_c   1.000
_cell.angle_alpha   90.00
_cell.angle_beta   90.00
_cell.angle_gamma   90.00
#
_symmetry.space_group_name_H-M   'P 1'
#
loop_
_entity.id
_entity.type
_entity.pdbx_description
1 polymer ?
#
loop_
_entity_poly.entity_id
_entity_poly.type
_entity_poly.pdbx_seq_one_letter_code
_entity_poly.pdbx_strand_id
1 'polypeptide(L)'
;MSGCIFNSKTLGSYDFSSHLIEISNDELNISLPQAQNIIDNKSIYDFNDSEIEFYKTYLHETIHLLDCSTTHWGLNYSGRLYNYFKYETKEAFDNLLVDDTEIILHYHFKNNSTNKLNYKNIKASLQYDDDMGVYIRVHFFGYVNNYQEILNIPLSMLAILEGHAYAQEQLFHWEILEKRNDFFKLKMLENEIKEKLQQTDLVEYTCVLSFIDQLFPSFSIKLKLKMCIFLCRSSLNADILTRITIPDWLIREIFSNSPPDYVNSLRLDINRGNSTPAVFFIYLMSLAVYNETNIIIDGTDFYSYMESILLNTIYENMHFESLREISDISIDHKISLLQQNGAHLVSELANESKNYSWYSFDLREIKLPGVLLCDEYQYLYPKRNLSIDLEDYIDKTLQRAIRLDKLKNNEPSKKQHLDPRVASAWLQDIKSGKNSRMIVEYSFDDEDNMEVKKYIR
;
A
#
# COMPACT_ATOMS: atom_id res chain seq x y z
N MET A 1 -17.06 -17.06 -23.61
CA MET A 1 -18.43 -16.56 -23.40
C MET A 1 -18.89 -17.00 -22.02
N SER A 2 -19.45 -16.05 -21.26
CA SER A 2 -19.71 -15.99 -19.80
C SER A 2 -18.45 -15.91 -18.92
N GLY A 3 -17.99 -14.70 -18.62
CA GLY A 3 -16.91 -14.48 -17.66
C GLY A 3 -16.81 -13.00 -17.32
N CYS A 4 -17.69 -12.52 -16.43
CA CYS A 4 -17.30 -11.44 -15.54
C CYS A 4 -16.06 -11.93 -14.78
N ILE A 5 -14.99 -11.13 -14.79
CA ILE A 5 -13.70 -11.50 -14.18
C ILE A 5 -13.89 -11.64 -12.66
N PHE A 6 -14.85 -10.91 -12.07
CA PHE A 6 -15.06 -10.82 -10.64
C PHE A 6 -16.47 -11.26 -10.25
N ASN A 7 -16.81 -12.54 -10.45
CA ASN A 7 -18.08 -13.07 -9.99
C ASN A 7 -18.02 -13.48 -8.50
N SER A 8 -18.00 -12.48 -7.63
CA SER A 8 -18.33 -12.62 -6.20
C SER A 8 -19.14 -11.40 -5.74
N LYS A 9 -20.07 -11.62 -4.80
CA LYS A 9 -21.03 -10.66 -4.23
C LYS A 9 -20.38 -9.44 -3.56
N THR A 10 -19.67 -8.61 -4.31
CA THR A 10 -18.99 -7.41 -3.83
C THR A 10 -19.40 -6.23 -4.71
N LEU A 11 -19.53 -5.05 -4.10
CA LEU A 11 -19.94 -3.84 -4.82
C LEU A 11 -18.91 -3.40 -5.87
N GLY A 12 -17.64 -3.75 -5.69
CA GLY A 12 -16.56 -3.51 -6.64
C GLY A 12 -15.42 -4.51 -6.46
N SER A 13 -14.49 -4.50 -7.42
CA SER A 13 -13.26 -5.26 -7.34
C SER A 13 -12.16 -4.69 -8.25
N TYR A 14 -10.94 -4.69 -7.73
CA TYR A 14 -9.72 -4.39 -8.46
C TYR A 14 -8.83 -5.64 -8.59
N ASP A 15 -8.38 -5.94 -9.81
CA ASP A 15 -7.45 -7.05 -10.07
C ASP A 15 -6.00 -6.53 -10.17
N PHE A 16 -5.17 -6.97 -9.23
CA PHE A 16 -3.73 -6.66 -9.22
C PHE A 16 -2.98 -7.20 -10.44
N SER A 17 -3.39 -8.35 -10.98
CA SER A 17 -2.74 -9.00 -12.13
C SER A 17 -3.08 -8.32 -13.47
N SER A 18 -4.19 -7.59 -13.57
CA SER A 18 -4.61 -6.91 -14.80
C SER A 18 -4.80 -5.41 -14.68
N HIS A 19 -4.73 -4.83 -13.48
CA HIS A 19 -5.05 -3.42 -13.20
C HIS A 19 -6.45 -2.98 -13.68
N LEU A 20 -7.40 -3.93 -13.77
CA LEU A 20 -8.78 -3.67 -14.14
C LEU A 20 -9.64 -3.43 -12.90
N ILE A 21 -10.62 -2.56 -13.04
CA ILE A 21 -11.66 -2.29 -12.05
C ILE A 21 -13.00 -2.77 -12.62
N GLU A 22 -13.74 -3.54 -11.83
CA GLU A 22 -15.14 -3.89 -12.06
C GLU A 22 -16.00 -3.32 -10.92
N ILE A 23 -17.14 -2.72 -11.25
CA ILE A 23 -18.10 -2.15 -10.29
C ILE A 23 -19.48 -2.75 -10.53
N SER A 24 -20.09 -3.24 -9.46
CA SER A 24 -21.47 -3.70 -9.47
C SER A 24 -22.42 -2.51 -9.41
N ASN A 25 -23.08 -2.24 -10.53
CA ASN A 25 -24.15 -1.27 -10.62
C ASN A 25 -25.53 -1.90 -10.32
N ASP A 26 -25.62 -3.21 -10.49
CA ASP A 26 -26.83 -4.03 -10.35
C ASP A 26 -27.27 -4.16 -8.88
N GLU A 27 -26.33 -4.41 -7.96
CA GLU A 27 -26.62 -4.49 -6.51
C GLU A 27 -27.16 -3.17 -5.93
N LEU A 28 -26.77 -2.04 -6.54
CA LEU A 28 -27.20 -0.69 -6.13
C LEU A 28 -28.39 -0.15 -6.95
N ASN A 29 -28.90 -0.91 -7.92
CA ASN A 29 -29.94 -0.48 -8.87
C ASN A 29 -29.59 0.83 -9.60
N ILE A 30 -28.34 1.00 -10.02
CA ILE A 30 -27.85 2.18 -10.73
C ILE A 30 -27.72 1.85 -12.21
N SER A 31 -28.43 2.60 -13.06
CA SER A 31 -28.30 2.47 -14.52
C SER A 31 -26.99 3.09 -15.03
N LEU A 32 -26.46 2.64 -16.17
CA LEU A 32 -25.25 3.22 -16.77
C LEU A 32 -25.30 4.75 -16.94
N PRO A 33 -26.39 5.38 -17.43
CA PRO A 33 -26.47 6.84 -17.51
C PRO A 33 -26.37 7.52 -16.13
N GLN A 34 -26.91 6.89 -15.08
CA GLN A 34 -26.77 7.38 -13.71
C GLN A 34 -25.35 7.18 -13.19
N ALA A 35 -24.73 6.02 -13.40
CA ALA A 35 -23.33 5.77 -13.05
C ALA A 35 -22.39 6.79 -13.69
N GLN A 36 -22.57 7.07 -14.99
CA GLN A 36 -21.82 8.08 -15.72
C GLN A 36 -22.00 9.48 -15.13
N ASN A 37 -23.25 9.84 -14.79
CA ASN A 37 -23.53 11.10 -14.12
C ASN A 37 -22.85 11.16 -12.76
N ILE A 38 -22.88 10.10 -11.94
CA ILE A 38 -22.27 10.07 -10.61
C ILE A 38 -20.76 10.35 -10.69
N ILE A 39 -20.02 9.69 -11.59
CA ILE A 39 -18.56 9.91 -11.66
C ILE A 39 -18.17 11.24 -12.32
N ASP A 40 -19.02 11.80 -13.19
CA ASP A 40 -18.73 13.06 -13.89
C ASP A 40 -19.25 14.31 -13.15
N ASN A 41 -20.15 14.14 -12.19
CA ASN A 41 -20.85 15.24 -11.56
C ASN A 41 -19.89 16.08 -10.70
N LYS A 42 -19.92 17.40 -10.94
CA LYS A 42 -19.12 18.36 -10.18
C LYS A 42 -19.62 18.54 -8.75
N SER A 43 -20.91 18.32 -8.50
CA SER A 43 -21.55 18.53 -7.19
C SER A 43 -21.83 17.21 -6.49
N ILE A 44 -20.76 16.57 -6.00
CA ILE A 44 -20.84 15.37 -5.14
C ILE A 44 -21.70 15.59 -3.88
N TYR A 45 -21.93 16.85 -3.51
CA TYR A 45 -22.75 17.25 -2.37
C TYR A 45 -24.25 17.08 -2.60
N ASP A 46 -24.69 16.81 -3.83
CA ASP A 46 -26.11 16.60 -4.14
C ASP A 46 -26.49 15.11 -4.21
N PHE A 47 -25.53 14.20 -4.03
CA PHE A 47 -25.75 12.74 -4.12
C PHE A 47 -26.72 12.20 -3.07
N ASN A 48 -27.67 11.39 -3.48
CA ASN A 48 -28.46 10.59 -2.55
C ASN A 48 -27.61 9.45 -1.94
N ASP A 49 -28.15 8.71 -0.97
CA ASP A 49 -27.39 7.69 -0.23
C ASP A 49 -26.88 6.55 -1.15
N SER A 50 -27.61 6.16 -2.19
CA SER A 50 -27.15 5.15 -3.16
C SER A 50 -26.06 5.67 -4.11
N GLU A 51 -26.12 6.94 -4.50
CA GLU A 51 -25.09 7.59 -5.31
C GLU A 51 -23.80 7.78 -4.52
N ILE A 52 -23.91 8.09 -3.22
CA ILE A 52 -22.76 8.12 -2.30
C ILE A 52 -22.11 6.73 -2.23
N GLU A 53 -22.90 5.67 -2.04
CA GLU A 53 -22.35 4.31 -1.93
C GLU A 53 -21.66 3.86 -3.21
N PHE A 54 -22.24 4.15 -4.37
CA PHE A 54 -21.60 3.86 -5.66
C PHE A 54 -20.29 4.62 -5.84
N TYR A 55 -20.27 5.92 -5.55
CA TYR A 55 -19.06 6.72 -5.70
C TYR A 55 -17.98 6.29 -4.70
N LYS A 56 -18.37 5.90 -3.48
CA LYS A 56 -17.48 5.31 -2.47
C LYS A 56 -16.79 4.06 -3.01
N THR A 57 -17.53 3.15 -3.63
CA THR A 57 -16.97 1.95 -4.27
C THR A 57 -16.04 2.31 -5.45
N TYR A 58 -16.47 3.21 -6.34
CA TYR A 58 -15.61 3.68 -7.44
C TYR A 58 -14.30 4.29 -6.93
N LEU A 59 -14.39 5.12 -5.88
CA LEU A 59 -13.25 5.72 -5.21
C LEU A 59 -12.33 4.64 -4.64
N HIS A 60 -12.87 3.68 -3.89
CA HIS A 60 -12.12 2.60 -3.27
C HIS A 60 -11.26 1.83 -4.29
N GLU A 61 -11.88 1.32 -5.35
CA GLU A 61 -11.17 0.53 -6.37
C GLU A 61 -10.19 1.39 -7.20
N THR A 62 -10.53 2.66 -7.43
CA THR A 62 -9.62 3.60 -8.10
C THR A 62 -8.40 3.90 -7.25
N ILE A 63 -8.53 3.95 -5.92
CA ILE A 63 -7.38 4.13 -5.02
C ILE A 63 -6.45 2.93 -5.09
N HIS A 64 -6.94 1.69 -5.19
CA HIS A 64 -6.09 0.51 -5.43
C HIS A 64 -5.29 0.62 -6.74
N LEU A 65 -5.97 1.03 -7.83
CA LEU A 65 -5.31 1.29 -9.10
C LEU A 65 -4.23 2.38 -8.97
N LEU A 66 -4.53 3.49 -8.32
CA LEU A 66 -3.57 4.58 -8.10
C LEU A 66 -2.42 4.14 -7.21
N ASP A 67 -2.65 3.38 -6.15
CA ASP A 67 -1.58 2.82 -5.30
C ASP A 67 -0.66 1.91 -6.12
N CYS A 68 -1.20 1.08 -7.00
CA CYS A 68 -0.42 0.19 -7.86
C CYS A 68 0.25 0.89 -9.05
N SER A 69 -0.21 2.08 -9.46
CA SER A 69 0.29 2.75 -10.66
C SER A 69 1.08 4.03 -10.40
N THR A 70 1.00 4.60 -9.20
CA THR A 70 1.59 5.93 -8.92
C THR A 70 2.49 5.95 -7.69
N THR A 71 2.73 4.80 -7.05
CA THR A 71 3.65 4.69 -5.90
C THR A 71 4.92 3.91 -6.21
N HIS A 72 5.97 4.07 -5.40
CA HIS A 72 7.20 3.28 -5.61
C HIS A 72 6.97 1.77 -5.52
N TRP A 73 6.17 1.33 -4.55
CA TRP A 73 5.79 -0.08 -4.43
C TRP A 73 4.97 -0.54 -5.64
N GLY A 74 3.95 0.22 -6.02
CA GLY A 74 3.10 -0.10 -7.18
C GLY A 74 3.87 -0.17 -8.51
N LEU A 75 4.76 0.79 -8.76
CA LEU A 75 5.62 0.81 -9.95
C LEU A 75 6.59 -0.38 -9.97
N ASN A 76 7.09 -0.81 -8.81
CA ASN A 76 7.93 -2.01 -8.71
C ASN A 76 7.13 -3.29 -9.01
N TYR A 77 5.96 -3.42 -8.38
CA TYR A 77 5.04 -4.54 -8.59
C TYR A 77 4.66 -4.65 -10.07
N SER A 78 4.19 -3.55 -10.66
CA SER A 78 3.82 -3.45 -12.07
C SER A 78 5.01 -3.75 -12.98
N GLY A 79 6.20 -3.23 -12.66
CA GLY A 79 7.41 -3.50 -13.44
C GLY A 79 7.76 -4.99 -13.47
N ARG A 80 7.67 -5.67 -12.33
CA ARG A 80 7.91 -7.12 -12.21
C ARG A 80 6.79 -7.94 -12.88
N LEU A 81 5.54 -7.52 -12.75
CA LEU A 81 4.39 -8.13 -13.42
C LEU A 81 4.53 -8.13 -14.94
N TYR A 82 4.85 -6.98 -15.53
CA TYR A 82 5.02 -6.87 -16.97
C TYR A 82 6.32 -7.52 -17.47
N ASN A 83 7.38 -7.56 -16.65
CA ASN A 83 8.53 -8.40 -16.93
C ASN A 83 8.14 -9.88 -17.00
N TYR A 84 7.33 -10.38 -16.07
CA TYR A 84 6.79 -11.73 -16.14
C TYR A 84 5.94 -11.94 -17.40
N PHE A 85 5.03 -11.04 -17.74
CA PHE A 85 4.23 -11.13 -18.97
C PHE A 85 5.05 -11.09 -20.26
N LYS A 86 6.23 -10.48 -20.24
CA LYS A 86 7.13 -10.39 -21.40
C LYS A 86 7.97 -11.66 -21.58
N TYR A 87 8.45 -12.25 -20.49
CA TYR A 87 9.40 -13.36 -20.56
C TYR A 87 8.80 -14.72 -20.20
N GLU A 88 7.79 -14.77 -19.34
CA GLU A 88 7.12 -15.98 -18.84
C GLU A 88 8.10 -17.06 -18.31
N THR A 89 9.23 -16.63 -17.71
CA THR A 89 10.24 -17.52 -17.14
C THR A 89 10.07 -17.70 -15.63
N LYS A 90 10.66 -18.78 -15.07
CA LYS A 90 10.71 -18.98 -13.62
C LYS A 90 11.41 -17.84 -12.89
N GLU A 91 12.52 -17.32 -13.42
CA GLU A 91 13.22 -16.18 -12.83
C GLU A 91 12.34 -14.92 -12.78
N ALA A 92 11.59 -14.64 -13.85
CA ALA A 92 10.67 -13.50 -13.86
C ALA A 92 9.51 -13.70 -12.88
N PHE A 93 9.02 -14.94 -12.72
CA PHE A 93 8.01 -15.28 -11.73
C PHE A 93 8.54 -15.13 -10.30
N ASP A 94 9.71 -15.70 -9.99
CA ASP A 94 10.37 -15.60 -8.69
C ASP A 94 10.63 -14.12 -8.31
N ASN A 95 10.95 -13.27 -9.29
CA ASN A 95 11.11 -11.83 -9.09
C ASN A 95 9.77 -11.12 -8.79
N LEU A 96 8.67 -11.52 -9.42
CA LEU A 96 7.33 -11.01 -9.11
C LEU A 96 6.90 -11.39 -7.69
N LEU A 97 7.24 -12.61 -7.24
CA LEU A 97 6.91 -13.08 -5.90
C LEU A 97 7.49 -12.20 -4.78
N VAL A 98 8.54 -11.40 -5.04
CA VAL A 98 9.12 -10.51 -4.02
C VAL A 98 8.10 -9.50 -3.49
N ASP A 99 7.26 -8.91 -4.35
CA ASP A 99 6.19 -7.99 -3.91
C ASP A 99 4.87 -8.74 -3.66
N ASP A 100 4.55 -9.72 -4.51
CA ASP A 100 3.28 -10.45 -4.45
C ASP A 100 3.14 -11.23 -3.13
N THR A 101 4.26 -11.73 -2.58
CA THR A 101 4.26 -12.38 -1.26
C THR A 101 3.91 -11.43 -0.13
N GLU A 102 4.12 -10.12 -0.25
CA GLU A 102 3.68 -9.17 0.78
C GLU A 102 2.16 -9.03 0.82
N ILE A 103 1.47 -9.29 -0.31
CA ILE A 103 0.01 -9.40 -0.39
C ILE A 103 -0.44 -10.77 0.12
N ILE A 104 0.14 -11.86 -0.42
CA ILE A 104 -0.21 -13.25 -0.09
C ILE A 104 0.00 -13.57 1.39
N LEU A 105 0.95 -12.88 2.04
CA LEU A 105 1.20 -12.99 3.49
C LEU A 105 -0.11 -12.97 4.30
N HIS A 106 -1.06 -12.12 3.91
CA HIS A 106 -2.36 -12.03 4.56
C HIS A 106 -3.08 -13.38 4.57
N TYR A 107 -3.25 -13.98 3.39
CA TYR A 107 -3.98 -15.24 3.23
C TYR A 107 -3.21 -16.45 3.77
N HIS A 108 -1.87 -16.40 3.77
CA HIS A 108 -1.04 -17.46 4.32
C HIS A 108 -1.28 -17.67 5.83
N PHE A 109 -1.52 -16.58 6.57
CA PHE A 109 -1.72 -16.62 8.01
C PHE A 109 -3.17 -16.35 8.47
N LYS A 110 -4.09 -16.06 7.55
CA LYS A 110 -5.51 -15.84 7.88
C LYS A 110 -6.11 -17.14 8.41
N ASN A 111 -6.23 -17.25 9.73
CA ASN A 111 -7.08 -18.25 10.35
C ASN A 111 -8.53 -17.86 10.08
N ASN A 112 -9.29 -18.73 9.42
CA ASN A 112 -10.72 -18.58 9.14
C ASN A 112 -11.55 -18.66 10.45
N SER A 113 -11.35 -17.71 11.35
CA SER A 113 -12.21 -17.48 12.49
C SER A 113 -13.42 -16.70 11.96
N THR A 114 -14.52 -17.41 11.72
CA THR A 114 -15.80 -16.84 11.27
C THR A 114 -16.58 -16.15 12.39
N ASN A 115 -16.01 -16.09 13.60
CA ASN A 115 -16.68 -15.51 14.75
C ASN A 115 -16.42 -14.01 14.79
N LYS A 116 -17.51 -13.24 14.70
CA LYS A 116 -17.50 -11.81 15.01
C LYS A 116 -17.22 -11.64 16.50
N LEU A 117 -15.98 -11.29 16.82
CA LEU A 117 -15.54 -11.00 18.17
C LEU A 117 -15.11 -9.54 18.24
N ASN A 118 -15.38 -8.90 19.37
CA ASN A 118 -14.92 -7.55 19.62
C ASN A 118 -13.57 -7.58 20.35
N TYR A 119 -12.57 -6.88 19.82
CA TYR A 119 -11.30 -6.65 20.51
C TYR A 119 -11.25 -5.29 21.22
N LYS A 120 -10.30 -5.15 22.14
CA LYS A 120 -10.02 -3.90 22.86
C LYS A 120 -8.59 -3.42 22.70
N ASN A 121 -7.65 -4.36 22.53
CA ASN A 121 -6.22 -4.04 22.51
C ASN A 121 -5.55 -4.79 21.37
N ILE A 122 -4.59 -4.12 20.75
CA ILE A 122 -3.77 -4.58 19.65
C ILE A 122 -2.31 -4.50 20.10
N LYS A 123 -1.56 -5.59 19.89
CA LYS A 123 -0.10 -5.59 20.03
C LYS A 123 0.55 -6.03 18.73
N ALA A 124 1.79 -5.63 18.53
CA ALA A 124 2.61 -6.09 17.42
C ALA A 124 3.80 -6.89 17.95
N SER A 125 4.21 -7.94 17.23
CA SER A 125 5.46 -8.65 17.45
C SER A 125 6.12 -8.98 16.12
N LEU A 126 7.44 -9.17 16.13
CA LEU A 126 8.17 -9.63 14.95
C LEU A 126 8.25 -11.15 14.95
N GLN A 127 7.85 -11.76 13.83
CA GLN A 127 7.83 -13.21 13.62
C GLN A 127 8.63 -13.57 12.37
N TYR A 128 8.98 -14.84 12.24
CA TYR A 128 9.69 -15.38 11.09
C TYR A 128 8.99 -16.63 10.58
N ASP A 129 8.93 -16.75 9.26
CA ASP A 129 8.46 -17.92 8.55
C ASP A 129 9.45 -18.27 7.43
N ASP A 130 9.67 -19.56 7.19
CA ASP A 130 10.68 -20.00 6.22
C ASP A 130 10.31 -19.66 4.78
N ASP A 131 9.02 -19.52 4.46
CA ASP A 131 8.54 -19.19 3.12
C ASP A 131 8.31 -17.69 2.95
N MET A 132 7.93 -16.98 4.01
CA MET A 132 7.55 -15.56 3.97
C MET A 132 8.59 -14.59 4.53
N GLY A 133 9.61 -15.09 5.23
CA GLY A 133 10.64 -14.28 5.87
C GLY A 133 10.16 -13.63 7.17
N VAL A 134 10.80 -12.53 7.54
CA VAL A 134 10.45 -11.77 8.74
C VAL A 134 9.27 -10.84 8.46
N TYR A 135 8.25 -10.87 9.33
CA TYR A 135 7.06 -10.04 9.22
C TYR A 135 6.53 -9.58 10.58
N ILE A 136 5.71 -8.53 10.57
CA ILE A 136 5.03 -8.03 11.76
C ILE A 136 3.73 -8.80 11.94
N ARG A 137 3.58 -9.47 13.08
CA ARG A 137 2.33 -10.10 13.50
C ARG A 137 1.56 -9.16 14.41
N VAL A 138 0.29 -8.98 14.10
CA VAL A 138 -0.67 -8.18 14.86
C VAL A 138 -1.52 -9.10 15.69
N HIS A 139 -1.64 -8.82 16.98
CA HIS A 139 -2.32 -9.62 17.99
C HIS A 139 -3.49 -8.83 18.56
N PHE A 140 -4.70 -9.34 18.39
CA PHE A 140 -5.94 -8.73 18.88
C PHE A 140 -6.40 -9.44 20.15
N PHE A 141 -6.64 -8.67 21.21
CA PHE A 141 -7.03 -9.16 22.53
C PHE A 141 -8.46 -8.73 22.87
N GLY A 142 -9.30 -9.70 23.24
CA GLY A 142 -10.72 -9.50 23.57
C GLY A 142 -11.01 -9.54 25.07
N TYR A 143 -12.28 -9.31 25.43
CA TYR A 143 -12.75 -9.40 26.82
C TYR A 143 -13.01 -10.83 27.32
N VAL A 144 -13.05 -11.81 26.42
CA VAL A 144 -13.35 -13.20 26.80
C VAL A 144 -12.15 -13.76 27.56
N ASN A 145 -12.36 -14.11 28.84
CA ASN A 145 -11.41 -14.81 29.72
C ASN A 145 -10.01 -14.16 29.85
N ASN A 146 -9.89 -13.04 30.58
CA ASN A 146 -8.60 -12.43 30.99
C ASN A 146 -7.70 -11.91 29.84
N TYR A 147 -8.19 -11.06 28.94
CA TYR A 147 -7.38 -10.51 27.84
C TYR A 147 -6.71 -11.61 27.00
N GLN A 148 -7.48 -12.63 26.63
CA GLN A 148 -6.98 -13.66 25.74
C GLN A 148 -6.82 -13.08 24.33
N GLU A 149 -5.76 -13.52 23.64
CA GLU A 149 -5.63 -13.28 22.20
C GLU A 149 -6.77 -14.01 21.47
N ILE A 150 -7.58 -13.25 20.73
CA ILE A 150 -8.75 -13.76 20.01
C ILE A 150 -8.51 -13.90 18.51
N LEU A 151 -7.55 -13.14 17.97
CA LEU A 151 -7.16 -13.17 16.58
C LEU A 151 -5.71 -12.69 16.47
N ASN A 152 -4.97 -13.27 15.53
CA ASN A 152 -3.75 -12.67 15.06
C ASN A 152 -3.70 -12.75 13.53
N ILE A 153 -3.21 -11.69 12.91
CA ILE A 153 -3.01 -11.58 11.47
C ILE A 153 -1.67 -10.89 11.20
N PRO A 154 -1.06 -11.09 10.05
CA PRO A 154 0.12 -10.33 9.67
C PRO A 154 -0.27 -8.90 9.27
N LEU A 155 0.59 -7.94 9.55
CA LEU A 155 0.54 -6.63 8.91
C LEU A 155 1.08 -6.79 7.47
N SER A 156 0.18 -7.14 6.56
CA SER A 156 0.44 -7.40 5.14
C SER A 156 0.32 -6.13 4.28
N MET A 157 0.75 -6.20 3.01
CA MET A 157 0.47 -5.14 2.04
C MET A 157 -1.01 -4.96 1.75
N LEU A 158 -1.80 -6.05 1.77
CA LEU A 158 -3.25 -5.96 1.63
C LEU A 158 -3.86 -5.04 2.70
N ALA A 159 -3.45 -5.18 3.96
CA ALA A 159 -3.92 -4.32 5.05
C ALA A 159 -3.59 -2.83 4.88
N ILE A 160 -2.50 -2.50 4.16
CA ILE A 160 -2.14 -1.12 3.84
C ILE A 160 -3.01 -0.57 2.72
N LEU A 161 -3.15 -1.35 1.63
CA LEU A 161 -3.93 -0.96 0.46
C LEU A 161 -5.41 -0.79 0.84
N GLU A 162 -5.99 -1.79 1.51
CA GLU A 162 -7.38 -1.75 1.99
C GLU A 162 -7.59 -0.65 3.02
N GLY A 163 -6.65 -0.47 3.94
CA GLY A 163 -6.71 0.61 4.92
C GLY A 163 -6.64 2.01 4.31
N HIS A 164 -5.86 2.18 3.23
CA HIS A 164 -5.79 3.43 2.48
C HIS A 164 -7.10 3.71 1.74
N ALA A 165 -7.58 2.74 0.95
CA ALA A 165 -8.82 2.85 0.20
C ALA A 165 -10.03 3.09 1.12
N TYR A 166 -10.13 2.34 2.22
CA TYR A 166 -11.16 2.52 3.24
C TYR A 166 -11.09 3.92 3.89
N ALA A 167 -9.89 4.41 4.21
CA ALA A 167 -9.75 5.73 4.83
C ALA A 167 -10.18 6.87 3.88
N GLN A 168 -9.85 6.77 2.58
CA GLN A 168 -10.31 7.71 1.55
C GLN A 168 -11.83 7.67 1.41
N GLU A 169 -12.41 6.47 1.35
CA GLU A 169 -13.86 6.25 1.27
C GLU A 169 -14.62 6.91 2.43
N GLN A 170 -14.19 6.65 3.67
CA GLN A 170 -14.85 7.22 4.85
C GLN A 170 -14.63 8.73 4.96
N LEU A 171 -13.47 9.24 4.57
CA LEU A 171 -13.20 10.68 4.59
C LEU A 171 -14.06 11.42 3.55
N PHE A 172 -14.23 10.86 2.36
CA PHE A 172 -15.13 11.38 1.34
C PHE A 172 -16.57 11.48 1.86
N HIS A 173 -17.08 10.40 2.47
CA HIS A 173 -18.44 10.39 3.03
C HIS A 173 -18.58 11.43 4.16
N TRP A 174 -17.57 11.55 5.03
CA TRP A 174 -17.52 12.56 6.07
C TRP A 174 -17.63 13.98 5.53
N GLU A 175 -16.86 14.31 4.49
CA GLU A 175 -16.84 15.65 3.87
C GLU A 175 -18.19 16.04 3.24
N ILE A 176 -18.89 15.08 2.62
CA ILE A 176 -20.24 15.31 2.10
C ILE A 176 -21.21 15.67 3.24
N LEU A 177 -21.23 14.87 4.30
CA LEU A 177 -22.15 15.08 5.41
C LEU A 177 -21.84 16.37 6.18
N GLU A 178 -20.56 16.70 6.35
CA GLU A 178 -20.11 17.97 6.93
C GLU A 178 -20.55 19.16 6.08
N LYS A 179 -20.40 19.09 4.75
CA LYS A 179 -20.84 20.16 3.86
C LYS A 179 -22.36 20.37 3.88
N ARG A 180 -23.12 19.29 4.04
CA ARG A 180 -24.59 19.31 4.19
C ARG A 180 -25.05 19.80 5.56
N ASN A 181 -24.14 19.97 6.52
CA ASN A 181 -24.44 20.21 7.93
C ASN A 181 -25.36 19.12 8.53
N ASP A 182 -25.24 17.87 8.07
CA ASP A 182 -26.00 16.74 8.61
C ASP A 182 -25.28 16.11 9.81
N PHE A 183 -25.34 16.82 10.95
CA PHE A 183 -24.68 16.41 12.19
C PHE A 183 -25.16 15.06 12.71
N PHE A 184 -26.40 14.67 12.41
CA PHE A 184 -26.95 13.38 12.82
C PHE A 184 -26.30 12.24 12.05
N LYS A 185 -26.28 12.31 10.72
CA LYS A 185 -25.60 11.30 9.89
C LYS A 185 -24.09 11.26 10.15
N LEU A 186 -23.45 12.40 10.39
CA LEU A 186 -22.04 12.44 10.81
C LEU A 186 -21.79 11.62 12.08
N LYS A 187 -22.66 11.75 13.08
CA LYS A 187 -22.52 10.99 14.32
C LYS A 187 -22.79 9.50 14.12
N MET A 188 -23.72 9.15 13.24
CA MET A 188 -23.95 7.76 12.86
C MET A 188 -22.72 7.16 12.16
N LEU A 189 -22.14 7.87 11.20
CA LEU A 189 -20.92 7.45 10.50
C LEU A 189 -19.75 7.27 11.48
N GLU A 190 -19.55 8.20 12.42
CA GLU A 190 -18.51 8.07 13.45
C GLU A 190 -18.69 6.78 14.29
N ASN A 191 -19.92 6.47 14.68
CA ASN A 191 -20.22 5.27 15.45
C ASN A 191 -20.03 4.00 14.61
N GLU A 192 -20.47 4.00 13.36
CA GLU A 192 -20.30 2.88 12.43
C GLU A 192 -18.82 2.55 12.23
N ILE A 193 -17.98 3.57 12.00
CA ILE A 193 -16.53 3.38 11.87
C ILE A 193 -15.98 2.77 13.16
N LYS A 194 -16.33 3.33 14.34
CA LYS A 194 -15.86 2.81 15.63
C LYS A 194 -16.27 1.36 15.89
N GLU A 195 -17.48 0.97 15.48
CA GLU A 195 -17.95 -0.41 15.59
C GLU A 195 -17.15 -1.33 14.65
N LYS A 196 -16.94 -0.94 13.39
CA LYS A 196 -16.12 -1.68 12.42
C LYS A 196 -14.67 -1.86 12.90
N LEU A 197 -14.09 -0.84 13.55
CA LEU A 197 -12.74 -0.87 14.12
C LEU A 197 -12.57 -1.84 15.30
N GLN A 198 -13.64 -2.47 15.79
CA GLN A 198 -13.56 -3.47 16.86
C GLN A 198 -13.86 -4.89 16.37
N GLN A 199 -14.26 -5.05 15.09
CA GLN A 199 -14.75 -6.30 14.54
C GLN A 199 -13.62 -7.14 13.91
N THR A 200 -13.51 -8.41 14.32
CA THR A 200 -12.49 -9.34 13.82
C THR A 200 -12.68 -9.79 12.37
N ASP A 201 -13.89 -9.70 11.80
CA ASP A 201 -14.18 -10.11 10.42
C ASP A 201 -13.78 -9.06 9.37
N LEU A 202 -13.46 -7.84 9.79
CA LEU A 202 -13.12 -6.71 8.91
C LEU A 202 -11.66 -6.26 9.03
N VAL A 203 -10.81 -7.04 9.70
CA VAL A 203 -9.43 -6.63 10.02
C VAL A 203 -8.56 -6.38 8.80
N GLU A 204 -8.87 -6.97 7.65
CA GLU A 204 -8.22 -6.63 6.37
C GLU A 204 -8.34 -5.13 6.07
N TYR A 205 -9.53 -4.58 6.28
CA TYR A 205 -9.88 -3.18 6.01
C TYR A 205 -9.53 -2.24 7.17
N THR A 206 -9.59 -2.75 8.41
CA THR A 206 -9.53 -1.90 9.61
C THR A 206 -8.23 -1.98 10.38
N CYS A 207 -7.36 -2.98 10.15
CA CYS A 207 -6.19 -3.23 11.00
C CYS A 207 -5.31 -1.99 11.19
N VAL A 208 -4.92 -1.31 10.11
CA VAL A 208 -4.05 -0.11 10.20
C VAL A 208 -4.74 1.06 10.89
N LEU A 209 -6.03 1.28 10.63
CA LEU A 209 -6.80 2.35 11.25
C LEU A 209 -7.07 2.05 12.73
N SER A 210 -7.23 0.79 13.12
CA SER A 210 -7.38 0.40 14.52
C SER A 210 -6.08 0.60 15.32
N PHE A 211 -4.91 0.40 14.71
CA PHE A 211 -3.65 0.79 15.34
C PHE A 211 -3.57 2.30 15.59
N ILE A 212 -3.96 3.11 14.60
CA ILE A 212 -4.03 4.57 14.74
C ILE A 212 -5.04 4.95 15.83
N ASP A 213 -6.21 4.33 15.87
CA ASP A 213 -7.22 4.58 16.90
C ASP A 213 -6.70 4.30 18.32
N GLN A 214 -5.95 3.20 18.48
CA GLN A 214 -5.34 2.83 19.77
C GLN A 214 -4.22 3.79 20.18
N LEU A 215 -3.35 4.20 19.26
CA LEU A 215 -2.20 5.06 19.56
C LEU A 215 -2.60 6.54 19.74
N PHE A 216 -3.68 6.97 19.09
CA PHE A 216 -4.16 8.35 19.13
C PHE A 216 -5.61 8.44 19.64
N PRO A 217 -5.93 7.95 20.86
CA PRO A 217 -7.31 7.81 21.32
C PRO A 217 -8.05 9.15 21.44
N SER A 218 -7.32 10.25 21.68
CA SER A 218 -7.86 11.61 21.79
C SER A 218 -8.20 12.26 20.45
N PHE A 219 -7.75 11.70 19.31
CA PHE A 219 -7.96 12.32 18.01
C PHE A 219 -9.38 12.07 17.51
N SER A 220 -9.91 13.05 16.78
CA SER A 220 -11.18 12.90 16.07
C SER A 220 -11.05 11.80 15.00
N ILE A 221 -12.17 11.17 14.62
CA ILE A 221 -12.12 10.13 13.59
C ILE A 221 -11.65 10.68 12.24
N LYS A 222 -12.04 11.91 11.89
CA LYS A 222 -11.58 12.62 10.69
C LYS A 222 -10.06 12.74 10.66
N LEU A 223 -9.45 13.11 11.80
CA LEU A 223 -8.01 13.22 11.91
C LEU A 223 -7.31 11.86 11.77
N LYS A 224 -7.88 10.81 12.39
CA LYS A 224 -7.37 9.43 12.26
C LYS A 224 -7.43 8.93 10.81
N LEU A 225 -8.50 9.25 10.08
CA LEU A 225 -8.62 8.92 8.65
C LEU A 225 -7.54 9.63 7.81
N LYS A 226 -7.35 10.95 8.02
CA LYS A 226 -6.27 11.72 7.36
C LYS A 226 -4.89 11.13 7.68
N MET A 227 -4.63 10.73 8.93
CA MET A 227 -3.38 10.06 9.32
C MET A 227 -3.20 8.72 8.61
N CYS A 228 -4.27 7.92 8.50
CA CYS A 228 -4.24 6.63 7.82
C CYS A 228 -3.86 6.80 6.35
N ILE A 229 -4.50 7.75 5.66
CA ILE A 229 -4.18 8.11 4.26
C ILE A 229 -2.70 8.49 4.13
N PHE A 230 -2.24 9.43 4.96
CA PHE A 230 -0.86 9.91 4.93
C PHE A 230 0.15 8.79 5.14
N LEU A 231 -0.03 7.97 6.18
CA LEU A 231 0.89 6.90 6.56
C LEU A 231 0.96 5.80 5.51
N CYS A 232 -0.20 5.34 5.01
CA CYS A 232 -0.24 4.32 3.96
C CYS A 232 0.49 4.83 2.72
N ARG A 233 0.14 6.03 2.27
CA ARG A 233 0.74 6.60 1.07
C ARG A 233 2.24 6.89 1.21
N SER A 234 2.68 7.39 2.36
CA SER A 234 4.10 7.62 2.65
C SER A 234 4.89 6.30 2.62
N SER A 235 4.32 5.23 3.17
CA SER A 235 4.98 3.91 3.16
C SER A 235 5.06 3.32 1.76
N LEU A 236 4.00 3.46 0.95
CA LEU A 236 3.96 3.01 -0.45
C LEU A 236 4.95 3.78 -1.34
N ASN A 237 5.18 5.06 -1.05
CA ASN A 237 6.13 5.91 -1.75
C ASN A 237 7.57 5.82 -1.23
N ALA A 238 7.81 5.16 -0.10
CA ALA A 238 9.17 4.99 0.40
C ALA A 238 9.98 4.16 -0.59
N ASP A 239 10.86 4.82 -1.33
CA ASP A 239 11.77 4.21 -2.29
C ASP A 239 13.00 3.60 -1.58
N ILE A 240 13.97 3.10 -2.35
CA ILE A 240 15.17 2.49 -1.75
C ILE A 240 16.01 3.52 -1.00
N LEU A 241 16.11 4.76 -1.48
CA LEU A 241 16.86 5.82 -0.81
C LEU A 241 16.19 6.21 0.51
N THR A 242 14.87 6.31 0.52
CA THR A 242 14.08 6.61 1.73
C THR A 242 14.19 5.47 2.77
N ARG A 243 14.33 4.22 2.33
CA ARG A 243 14.40 3.06 3.23
C ARG A 243 15.78 2.85 3.85
N ILE A 244 16.85 2.96 3.07
CA ILE A 244 18.23 2.77 3.58
C ILE A 244 18.64 3.83 4.61
N THR A 245 17.87 4.92 4.69
CA THR A 245 18.15 6.11 5.49
C THR A 245 17.37 6.13 6.80
N ILE A 246 16.42 5.19 6.98
CA ILE A 246 15.78 4.94 8.26
C ILE A 246 16.87 4.56 9.28
N PRO A 247 17.02 5.31 10.39
CA PRO A 247 18.10 5.06 11.33
C PRO A 247 18.02 3.67 11.99
N ASP A 248 19.16 2.96 12.04
CA ASP A 248 19.24 1.62 12.65
C ASP A 248 18.78 1.61 14.10
N TRP A 249 19.10 2.66 14.86
CA TRP A 249 18.71 2.77 16.26
C TRP A 249 17.18 2.81 16.43
N LEU A 250 16.46 3.44 15.48
CA LEU A 250 15.00 3.56 15.53
C LEU A 250 14.35 2.20 15.31
N ILE A 251 14.80 1.44 14.30
CA ILE A 251 14.31 0.08 14.04
C ILE A 251 14.54 -0.82 15.26
N ARG A 252 15.72 -0.72 15.88
CA ARG A 252 16.07 -1.50 17.08
C ARG A 252 15.23 -1.13 18.29
N GLU A 253 14.90 0.15 18.46
CA GLU A 253 14.08 0.60 19.59
C GLU A 253 12.64 0.12 19.44
N ILE A 254 12.04 0.30 18.25
CA ILE A 254 10.68 -0.13 17.94
C ILE A 254 10.52 -1.65 18.12
N PHE A 255 11.52 -2.43 17.70
CA PHE A 255 11.50 -3.89 17.80
C PHE A 255 12.39 -4.43 18.93
N SER A 256 12.65 -3.65 19.99
CA SER A 256 13.55 -4.01 21.09
C SER A 256 13.17 -5.30 21.83
N ASN A 257 11.87 -5.62 21.87
CA ASN A 257 11.34 -6.85 22.46
C ASN A 257 11.37 -8.08 21.53
N SER A 258 11.88 -7.93 20.30
CA SER A 258 11.95 -9.01 19.31
C SER A 258 13.34 -9.68 19.29
N PRO A 259 13.45 -10.93 18.80
CA PRO A 259 14.75 -11.58 18.63
C PRO A 259 15.70 -10.73 17.78
N PRO A 260 16.96 -10.47 18.22
CA PRO A 260 17.89 -9.60 17.50
C PRO A 260 18.15 -10.02 16.04
N ASP A 261 18.13 -11.33 15.77
CA ASP A 261 18.33 -11.87 14.43
C ASP A 261 17.16 -11.53 13.50
N TYR A 262 15.93 -11.47 14.03
CA TYR A 262 14.75 -11.10 13.26
C TYR A 262 14.82 -9.61 12.92
N VAL A 263 15.21 -8.77 13.88
CA VAL A 263 15.41 -7.32 13.65
C VAL A 263 16.49 -7.07 12.60
N ASN A 264 17.59 -7.84 12.65
CA ASN A 264 18.65 -7.75 11.65
C ASN A 264 18.19 -8.15 10.25
N SER A 265 17.41 -9.23 10.12
CA SER A 265 16.84 -9.66 8.84
C SER A 265 15.82 -8.65 8.30
N LEU A 266 14.89 -8.17 9.13
CA LEU A 266 13.93 -7.12 8.76
C LEU A 266 14.64 -5.88 8.22
N ARG A 267 15.69 -5.43 8.90
CA ARG A 267 16.47 -4.27 8.48
C ARG A 267 17.09 -4.46 7.10
N LEU A 268 17.62 -5.64 6.81
CA LEU A 268 18.19 -5.93 5.49
C LEU A 268 17.10 -5.99 4.41
N ASP A 269 15.92 -6.53 4.73
CA ASP A 269 14.79 -6.54 3.80
C ASP A 269 14.29 -5.11 3.50
N ILE A 270 14.17 -4.25 4.52
CA ILE A 270 13.85 -2.82 4.34
C ILE A 270 14.88 -2.16 3.41
N ASN A 271 16.18 -2.37 3.66
CA ASN A 271 17.26 -1.79 2.87
C ASN A 271 17.31 -2.29 1.42
N ARG A 272 16.69 -3.45 1.13
CA ARG A 272 16.56 -4.00 -0.23
C ARG A 272 15.30 -3.53 -0.96
N GLY A 273 14.51 -2.64 -0.34
CA GLY A 273 13.28 -2.12 -0.93
C GLY A 273 12.03 -2.95 -0.64
N ASN A 274 12.11 -3.93 0.26
CA ASN A 274 10.97 -4.78 0.65
C ASN A 274 10.41 -4.36 2.01
N SER A 275 9.41 -5.10 2.48
CA SER A 275 8.79 -4.96 3.81
C SER A 275 8.16 -3.59 4.00
N THR A 276 7.40 -3.14 3.01
CA THR A 276 6.62 -1.88 3.06
C THR A 276 5.70 -1.81 4.29
N PRO A 277 5.09 -2.93 4.76
CA PRO A 277 4.32 -2.89 6.00
C PRO A 277 5.12 -2.53 7.26
N ALA A 278 6.41 -2.87 7.28
CA ALA A 278 7.29 -2.45 8.37
C ALA A 278 7.62 -0.97 8.30
N VAL A 279 7.77 -0.39 7.10
CA VAL A 279 7.96 1.06 6.93
C VAL A 279 6.75 1.83 7.44
N PHE A 280 5.53 1.38 7.09
CA PHE A 280 4.29 1.94 7.67
C PHE A 280 4.33 1.92 9.20
N PHE A 281 4.67 0.77 9.79
CA PHE A 281 4.71 0.62 11.24
C PHE A 281 5.77 1.53 11.89
N ILE A 282 6.93 1.68 11.26
CA ILE A 282 7.98 2.60 11.71
C ILE A 282 7.48 4.04 11.72
N TYR A 283 6.88 4.51 10.61
CA TYR A 283 6.32 5.86 10.54
C TYR A 283 5.24 6.09 11.59
N LEU A 284 4.34 5.12 11.77
CA LEU A 284 3.29 5.20 12.78
C LEU A 284 3.86 5.34 14.20
N MET A 285 4.84 4.50 14.55
CA MET A 285 5.49 4.55 15.87
C MET A 285 6.26 5.85 16.08
N SER A 286 6.97 6.35 15.06
CA SER A 286 7.66 7.64 15.12
C SER A 286 6.70 8.80 15.40
N LEU A 287 5.53 8.81 14.74
CA LEU A 287 4.50 9.82 15.00
C LEU A 287 3.87 9.68 16.39
N ALA A 288 3.69 8.46 16.87
CA ALA A 288 3.16 8.22 18.22
C ALA A 288 4.11 8.78 19.29
N VAL A 289 5.42 8.49 19.17
CA VAL A 289 6.46 9.03 20.07
C VAL A 289 6.55 10.55 19.96
N TYR A 290 6.47 11.10 18.74
CA TYR A 290 6.41 12.55 18.56
C TYR A 290 5.21 13.15 19.30
N ASN A 291 4.02 12.55 19.17
CA ASN A 291 2.80 13.03 19.79
C ASN A 291 2.82 12.99 21.34
N GLU A 292 3.58 12.08 21.94
CA GLU A 292 3.79 12.05 23.40
C GLU A 292 4.55 13.29 23.91
N THR A 293 5.39 13.90 23.06
CA THR A 293 6.23 15.04 23.41
C THR A 293 5.73 16.37 22.81
N ASN A 294 5.08 16.31 21.65
CA ASN A 294 4.61 17.42 20.84
C ASN A 294 3.23 17.08 20.28
N ILE A 295 2.17 17.66 20.84
CA ILE A 295 0.79 17.36 20.42
C ILE A 295 0.64 17.66 18.92
N ILE A 296 0.25 16.66 18.14
CA ILE A 296 -0.09 16.84 16.71
C ILE A 296 -1.43 17.57 16.64
N ILE A 297 -1.47 18.67 15.88
CA ILE A 297 -2.63 19.55 15.75
C ILE A 297 -3.23 19.39 14.35
N ASP A 298 -4.57 19.36 14.25
CA ASP A 298 -5.26 19.42 12.96
C ASP A 298 -5.26 20.86 12.42
N GLY A 299 -4.94 20.99 11.14
CA GLY A 299 -4.83 22.28 10.45
C GLY A 299 -5.10 22.15 8.96
N THR A 300 -5.14 23.29 8.28
CA THR A 300 -5.36 23.37 6.82
C THR A 300 -4.30 22.60 6.03
N ASP A 301 -3.05 22.62 6.51
CA ASP A 301 -1.90 21.97 5.85
C ASP A 301 -1.46 20.69 6.57
N PHE A 302 -2.42 19.94 7.10
CA PHE A 302 -2.16 18.74 7.92
C PHE A 302 -1.15 17.77 7.28
N TYR A 303 -1.29 17.45 6.00
CA TYR A 303 -0.39 16.51 5.32
C TYR A 303 1.06 17.02 5.26
N SER A 304 1.26 18.29 4.91
CA SER A 304 2.60 18.92 4.91
C SER A 304 3.19 18.98 6.31
N TYR A 305 2.36 19.22 7.33
CA TYR A 305 2.80 19.17 8.73
C TYR A 305 3.27 17.76 9.12
N MET A 306 2.50 16.72 8.79
CA MET A 306 2.88 15.33 9.05
C MET A 306 4.18 14.92 8.31
N GLU A 307 4.33 15.37 7.06
CA GLU A 307 5.55 15.19 6.27
C GLU A 307 6.76 15.83 6.96
N SER A 308 6.62 17.07 7.45
CA SER A 308 7.68 17.75 8.19
C SER A 308 8.08 17.01 9.46
N ILE A 309 7.15 16.35 10.15
CA ILE A 309 7.47 15.53 11.33
C ILE A 309 8.32 14.33 10.90
N LEU A 310 7.94 13.59 9.86
CA LEU A 310 8.73 12.44 9.39
C LEU A 310 10.12 12.86 8.91
N LEU A 311 10.21 13.96 8.15
CA LEU A 311 11.49 14.50 7.69
C LEU A 311 12.40 14.87 8.88
N ASN A 312 11.87 15.54 9.90
CA ASN A 312 12.66 15.97 11.06
C ASN A 312 12.97 14.85 12.06
N THR A 313 12.17 13.78 12.12
CA THR A 313 12.34 12.70 13.10
C THR A 313 13.11 11.51 12.56
N ILE A 314 12.96 11.21 11.27
CA ILE A 314 13.58 10.04 10.62
C ILE A 314 14.71 10.47 9.68
N TYR A 315 14.52 11.57 8.94
CA TYR A 315 15.41 11.99 7.84
C TYR A 315 16.21 13.26 8.13
N GLU A 316 16.40 13.62 9.40
CA GLU A 316 17.00 14.88 9.84
C GLU A 316 18.34 15.19 9.15
N ASN A 317 19.15 14.16 8.88
CA ASN A 317 20.47 14.29 8.29
C ASN A 317 20.50 14.45 6.76
N MET A 318 19.34 14.40 6.09
CA MET A 318 19.28 14.33 4.63
C MET A 318 18.93 15.64 3.94
N HIS A 319 18.49 16.65 4.70
CA HIS A 319 18.17 17.99 4.21
C HIS A 319 17.24 18.03 2.97
N PHE A 320 16.24 17.15 2.92
CA PHE A 320 15.21 17.17 1.87
C PHE A 320 14.07 18.12 2.22
N GLU A 321 13.49 18.77 1.20
CA GLU A 321 12.33 19.67 1.38
C GLU A 321 11.01 18.90 1.43
N SER A 322 10.96 17.71 0.82
CA SER A 322 9.79 16.83 0.83
C SER A 322 10.19 15.35 0.67
N LEU A 323 9.36 14.42 1.16
CA LEU A 323 9.49 12.98 0.88
C LEU A 323 9.33 12.67 -0.61
N ARG A 324 8.57 13.51 -1.32
CA ARG A 324 8.40 13.40 -2.77
C ARG A 324 9.69 13.68 -3.52
N GLU A 325 10.49 14.65 -3.08
CA GLU A 325 11.78 14.97 -3.71
C GLU A 325 12.71 13.75 -3.74
N ILE A 326 12.76 12.99 -2.63
CA ILE A 326 13.52 11.73 -2.52
C ILE A 326 13.00 10.70 -3.52
N SER A 327 11.67 10.61 -3.63
CA SER A 327 10.94 9.66 -4.46
C SER A 327 11.15 9.93 -5.96
N ASP A 328 11.00 11.19 -6.38
CA ASP A 328 11.00 11.60 -7.79
C ASP A 328 12.30 11.23 -8.54
N ILE A 329 13.44 11.13 -7.83
CA ILE A 329 14.75 10.72 -8.37
C ILE A 329 14.66 9.38 -9.13
N SER A 330 13.87 8.41 -8.63
CA SER A 330 13.78 7.08 -9.26
C SER A 330 12.48 6.84 -10.03
N ILE A 331 11.47 7.70 -9.91
CA ILE A 331 10.17 7.53 -10.60
C ILE A 331 10.33 7.63 -12.12
N ASP A 332 11.06 8.62 -12.64
CA ASP A 332 11.23 8.82 -14.09
C ASP A 332 11.87 7.62 -14.78
N HIS A 333 12.86 7.02 -14.12
CA HIS A 333 13.50 5.81 -14.61
C HIS A 333 12.54 4.61 -14.63
N LYS A 334 11.75 4.42 -13.55
CA LYS A 334 10.75 3.34 -13.48
C LYS A 334 9.67 3.47 -14.55
N ILE A 335 9.18 4.69 -14.78
CA ILE A 335 8.19 4.97 -15.82
C ILE A 335 8.74 4.60 -17.21
N SER A 336 9.99 4.97 -17.48
CA SER A 336 10.66 4.63 -18.74
C SER A 336 10.77 3.12 -18.95
N LEU A 337 11.10 2.36 -17.90
CA LEU A 337 11.15 0.89 -17.95
C LEU A 337 9.77 0.26 -18.15
N LEU A 338 8.74 0.78 -17.48
CA LEU A 338 7.36 0.33 -17.65
C LEU A 338 6.89 0.49 -19.11
N GLN A 339 7.18 1.62 -19.73
CA GLN A 339 6.88 1.86 -21.15
C GLN A 339 7.59 0.84 -22.06
N GLN A 340 8.87 0.56 -21.82
CA GLN A 340 9.65 -0.42 -22.59
C GLN A 340 9.14 -1.86 -22.43
N ASN A 341 8.42 -2.14 -21.35
CA ASN A 341 7.83 -3.44 -21.07
C ASN A 341 6.36 -3.55 -21.46
N GLY A 342 5.78 -2.52 -22.10
CA GLY A 342 4.40 -2.51 -22.56
C GLY A 342 3.36 -2.23 -21.45
N ALA A 343 3.79 -1.75 -20.28
CA ALA A 343 2.91 -1.35 -19.18
C ALA A 343 2.34 0.06 -19.39
N HIS A 344 1.68 0.27 -20.54
CA HIS A 344 1.23 1.59 -20.99
C HIS A 344 0.30 2.27 -19.98
N LEU A 345 -0.75 1.57 -19.52
CA LEU A 345 -1.70 2.07 -18.51
C LEU A 345 -1.01 2.61 -17.26
N VAL A 346 -0.16 1.77 -16.66
CA VAL A 346 0.59 2.11 -15.44
C VAL A 346 1.49 3.31 -15.69
N SER A 347 2.22 3.33 -16.82
CA SER A 347 3.14 4.41 -17.14
C SER A 347 2.45 5.75 -17.43
N GLU A 348 1.25 5.74 -18.01
CA GLU A 348 0.46 6.95 -18.26
C GLU A 348 -0.09 7.51 -16.96
N LEU A 349 -0.65 6.67 -16.09
CA LEU A 349 -1.12 7.06 -14.77
C LEU A 349 0.01 7.64 -13.91
N ALA A 350 1.17 7.00 -13.89
CA ALA A 350 2.36 7.47 -13.18
C ALA A 350 2.86 8.84 -13.68
N ASN A 351 2.74 9.11 -14.98
CA ASN A 351 3.09 10.42 -15.54
C ASN A 351 2.03 11.47 -15.21
N GLU A 352 0.75 11.11 -15.30
CA GLU A 352 -0.36 12.02 -14.96
C GLU A 352 -0.29 12.42 -13.48
N SER A 353 0.01 11.50 -12.57
CA SER A 353 0.05 11.74 -11.12
C SER A 353 1.08 12.78 -10.69
N LYS A 354 2.13 13.01 -11.50
CA LYS A 354 3.15 14.03 -11.21
C LYS A 354 2.57 15.45 -11.16
N ASN A 355 1.43 15.68 -11.80
CA ASN A 355 0.77 16.99 -11.80
C ASN A 355 -0.09 17.26 -10.56
N TYR A 356 -0.21 16.28 -9.65
CA TYR A 356 -1.10 16.36 -8.49
C TYR A 356 -0.32 16.15 -7.19
N SER A 357 -1.03 16.31 -6.07
CA SER A 357 -0.51 15.92 -4.76
C SER A 357 -0.29 14.41 -4.72
N TRP A 358 0.79 13.98 -4.08
CA TRP A 358 1.13 12.57 -3.98
C TRP A 358 0.34 11.82 -2.90
N TYR A 359 -0.35 12.55 -2.00
CA TYR A 359 -1.15 12.03 -0.88
C TYR A 359 -2.66 12.26 -0.99
N SER A 360 -3.12 13.05 -1.95
CA SER A 360 -4.55 13.33 -2.14
C SER A 360 -4.87 13.44 -3.62
N PHE A 361 -5.87 12.66 -4.05
CA PHE A 361 -6.35 12.65 -5.42
C PHE A 361 -7.79 13.13 -5.46
N ASP A 362 -8.04 14.17 -6.25
CA ASP A 362 -9.39 14.45 -6.71
C ASP A 362 -9.62 13.65 -7.99
N LEU A 363 -10.40 12.56 -7.91
CA LEU A 363 -10.67 11.68 -9.04
C LEU A 363 -11.36 12.38 -10.22
N ARG A 364 -11.94 13.57 -9.98
CA ARG A 364 -12.59 14.39 -11.02
C ARG A 364 -11.59 15.22 -11.81
N GLU A 365 -10.42 15.47 -11.23
CA GLU A 365 -9.36 16.29 -11.83
C GLU A 365 -8.24 15.44 -12.45
N ILE A 366 -7.96 14.26 -11.92
CA ILE A 366 -6.98 13.36 -12.51
C ILE A 366 -7.54 12.66 -13.76
N LYS A 367 -6.67 12.38 -14.75
CA LYS A 367 -7.06 11.50 -15.86
C LYS A 367 -7.01 10.04 -15.44
N LEU A 368 -8.09 9.31 -15.68
CA LEU A 368 -8.26 7.91 -15.27
C LEU A 368 -8.71 7.05 -16.46
N PRO A 369 -8.43 5.74 -16.47
CA PRO A 369 -8.97 4.85 -17.50
C PRO A 369 -10.47 4.62 -17.27
N GLY A 370 -11.13 4.02 -18.27
CA GLY A 370 -12.47 3.48 -18.07
C GLY A 370 -12.47 2.29 -17.11
N VAL A 371 -13.64 1.99 -16.54
CA VAL A 371 -13.87 0.83 -15.67
C VAL A 371 -15.02 -0.02 -16.19
N LEU A 372 -15.07 -1.29 -15.79
CA LEU A 372 -16.12 -2.23 -16.17
C LEU A 372 -17.31 -2.09 -15.22
N LEU A 373 -18.53 -2.16 -15.77
CA LEU A 373 -19.73 -2.43 -14.99
C LEU A 373 -20.10 -3.90 -15.10
N CYS A 374 -20.55 -4.50 -13.98
CA CYS A 374 -20.96 -5.90 -13.94
C CYS A 374 -22.07 -6.24 -14.94
N ASP A 375 -22.96 -5.28 -15.21
CA ASP A 375 -24.01 -5.48 -16.18
C ASP A 375 -23.53 -5.29 -17.61
N GLU A 376 -23.68 -6.36 -18.39
CA GLU A 376 -23.64 -6.34 -19.85
C GLU A 376 -22.30 -5.94 -20.52
N TYR A 377 -21.15 -6.09 -19.83
CA TYR A 377 -19.84 -5.65 -20.37
C TYR A 377 -19.85 -4.16 -20.74
N GLN A 378 -20.57 -3.35 -19.97
CA GLN A 378 -20.61 -1.92 -20.20
C GLN A 378 -19.38 -1.24 -19.60
N TYR A 379 -18.94 -0.16 -20.26
CA TYR A 379 -17.80 0.63 -19.85
C TYR A 379 -18.25 1.97 -19.29
N LEU A 380 -17.68 2.34 -18.16
CA LEU A 380 -17.87 3.62 -17.52
C LEU A 380 -16.58 4.43 -17.71
N TYR A 381 -16.66 5.59 -18.35
CA TYR A 381 -15.48 6.40 -18.67
C TYR A 381 -15.49 7.72 -17.91
N PRO A 382 -14.46 8.04 -17.11
CA PRO A 382 -14.41 9.31 -16.42
C PRO A 382 -14.31 10.46 -17.42
N LYS A 383 -14.93 11.60 -17.10
CA LYS A 383 -14.87 12.83 -17.90
C LYS A 383 -13.46 13.18 -18.39
N ARG A 384 -12.46 13.01 -17.52
CA ARG A 384 -11.05 13.12 -17.87
C ARG A 384 -10.52 11.71 -18.15
N ASN A 385 -10.86 11.17 -19.30
CA ASN A 385 -10.44 9.83 -19.68
C ASN A 385 -8.98 9.80 -20.14
N LEU A 386 -8.22 8.79 -19.72
CA LEU A 386 -6.96 8.43 -20.36
C LEU A 386 -7.21 7.88 -21.76
N SER A 387 -6.30 8.16 -22.70
CA SER A 387 -6.43 7.73 -24.10
C SER A 387 -6.01 6.27 -24.27
N ILE A 388 -6.58 5.38 -23.45
CA ILE A 388 -6.31 3.95 -23.43
C ILE A 388 -7.54 3.23 -23.99
N ASP A 389 -7.32 2.42 -25.01
CA ASP A 389 -8.33 1.51 -25.53
C ASP A 389 -8.51 0.36 -24.52
N LEU A 390 -9.58 0.43 -23.74
CA LEU A 390 -9.86 -0.52 -22.66
C LEU A 390 -10.19 -1.92 -23.21
N GLU A 391 -10.85 -2.01 -24.36
CA GLU A 391 -11.16 -3.30 -25.01
C GLU A 391 -9.86 -3.99 -25.45
N ASP A 392 -8.99 -3.27 -26.18
CA ASP A 392 -7.68 -3.77 -26.60
C ASP A 392 -6.79 -4.12 -25.39
N TYR A 393 -6.85 -3.32 -24.32
CA TYR A 393 -6.12 -3.60 -23.08
C TYR A 393 -6.57 -4.89 -22.41
N ILE A 394 -7.88 -5.11 -22.29
CA ILE A 394 -8.47 -6.34 -21.75
C ILE A 394 -8.04 -7.54 -22.60
N ASP A 395 -8.16 -7.45 -23.92
CA ASP A 395 -7.80 -8.52 -24.84
C ASP A 395 -6.32 -8.93 -24.71
N LYS A 396 -5.42 -7.96 -24.50
CA LYS A 396 -3.99 -8.21 -24.34
C LYS A 396 -3.59 -8.73 -22.97
N THR A 397 -4.30 -8.33 -21.91
CA THR A 397 -3.84 -8.52 -20.53
C THR A 397 -4.57 -9.65 -19.82
N LEU A 398 -5.87 -9.83 -20.07
CA LEU A 398 -6.72 -10.73 -19.30
C LEU A 398 -6.24 -12.19 -19.33
N GLN A 399 -5.91 -12.71 -20.51
CA GLN A 399 -5.43 -14.09 -20.64
C GLN A 399 -4.07 -14.31 -19.95
N ARG A 400 -3.26 -13.25 -19.80
CA ARG A 400 -1.99 -13.31 -19.08
C ARG A 400 -2.23 -13.31 -17.57
N ALA A 401 -3.12 -12.44 -17.09
CA ALA A 401 -3.56 -12.40 -15.69
C ALA A 401 -4.15 -13.76 -15.24
N ILE A 402 -5.11 -14.31 -15.98
CA ILE A 402 -5.72 -15.62 -15.67
C ILE A 402 -4.67 -16.75 -15.60
N ARG A 403 -3.67 -16.73 -16.50
CA ARG A 403 -2.58 -17.72 -16.47
C ARG A 403 -1.69 -17.55 -15.24
N LEU A 404 -1.35 -16.31 -14.90
CA LEU A 404 -0.58 -15.98 -13.72
C LEU A 404 -1.30 -16.41 -12.43
N ASP A 405 -2.59 -16.13 -12.28
CA ASP A 405 -3.35 -16.50 -11.08
C ASP A 405 -3.44 -18.02 -10.93
N LYS A 406 -3.60 -18.76 -12.03
CA LYS A 406 -3.50 -20.23 -12.02
C LYS A 406 -2.11 -20.70 -11.59
N LEU A 407 -1.05 -20.02 -11.99
CA LEU A 407 0.32 -20.37 -11.58
C LEU A 407 0.52 -20.10 -10.08
N LYS A 408 0.13 -18.92 -9.58
CA LYS A 408 0.18 -18.55 -8.16
C LYS A 408 -0.56 -19.55 -7.27
N ASN A 409 -1.70 -20.07 -7.73
CA ASN A 409 -2.48 -21.07 -6.99
C ASN A 409 -1.86 -22.48 -6.98
N ASN A 410 -1.00 -22.80 -7.95
CA ASN A 410 -0.40 -24.14 -8.09
C ASN A 410 1.02 -24.24 -7.54
N GLU A 411 1.76 -23.13 -7.46
CA GLU A 411 3.11 -23.10 -6.90
C GLU A 411 3.12 -22.50 -5.48
N PRO A 412 3.81 -23.13 -4.51
CA PRO A 412 3.96 -22.53 -3.18
C PRO A 412 4.72 -21.20 -3.31
N SER A 413 4.05 -20.11 -2.99
CA SER A 413 4.62 -18.76 -3.03
C SER A 413 5.69 -18.64 -1.95
N LYS A 414 6.96 -18.59 -2.37
CA LYS A 414 8.11 -18.37 -1.48
C LYS A 414 8.74 -17.03 -1.77
N LYS A 415 8.85 -16.18 -0.75
CA LYS A 415 9.54 -14.91 -0.84
C LYS A 415 11.05 -15.16 -0.90
N GLN A 416 11.74 -14.44 -1.78
CA GLN A 416 13.19 -14.32 -1.64
C GLN A 416 13.50 -13.39 -0.46
N HIS A 417 13.83 -13.96 0.69
CA HIS A 417 14.16 -13.23 1.92
C HIS A 417 15.52 -13.67 2.48
N LEU A 418 16.02 -12.95 3.48
CA LEU A 418 17.25 -13.29 4.19
C LEU A 418 16.93 -14.02 5.50
N ASP A 419 17.28 -15.31 5.57
CA ASP A 419 17.20 -16.10 6.80
C ASP A 419 17.89 -15.35 7.96
N PRO A 420 17.25 -15.18 9.13
CA PRO A 420 17.79 -14.46 10.28
C PRO A 420 19.19 -14.88 10.69
N ARG A 421 19.52 -16.17 10.61
CA ARG A 421 20.84 -16.71 10.97
C ARG A 421 21.89 -16.25 9.96
N VAL A 422 21.55 -16.26 8.68
CA VAL A 422 22.44 -15.80 7.59
C VAL A 422 22.65 -14.30 7.68
N ALA A 423 21.57 -13.53 7.87
CA ALA A 423 21.61 -12.09 8.05
C ALA A 423 22.53 -11.69 9.22
N SER A 424 22.34 -12.30 10.39
CA SER A 424 23.16 -12.02 11.57
C SER A 424 24.61 -12.44 11.41
N ALA A 425 24.88 -13.61 10.82
CA ALA A 425 26.25 -14.05 10.53
C ALA A 425 26.96 -13.06 9.59
N TRP A 426 26.29 -12.66 8.51
CA TRP A 426 26.84 -11.70 7.55
C TRP A 426 27.17 -10.35 8.19
N LEU A 427 26.28 -9.83 9.04
CA LEU A 427 26.50 -8.59 9.77
C LEU A 427 27.63 -8.69 10.81
N GLN A 428 27.78 -9.84 11.48
CA GLN A 428 28.90 -10.10 12.36
C GLN A 428 30.23 -10.18 11.60
N ASP A 429 30.23 -10.78 10.41
CA ASP A 429 31.41 -10.84 9.55
C ASP A 429 31.81 -9.44 9.03
N ILE A 430 30.84 -8.58 8.71
CA ILE A 430 31.09 -7.17 8.39
C ILE A 430 31.69 -6.44 9.61
N LYS A 431 31.05 -6.56 10.78
CA LYS A 431 31.52 -5.90 12.03
C LYS A 431 32.92 -6.35 12.45
N SER A 432 33.23 -7.63 12.24
CA SER A 432 34.53 -8.21 12.57
C SER A 432 35.59 -8.01 11.47
N GLY A 433 35.25 -7.32 10.37
CA GLY A 433 36.18 -7.10 9.26
C GLY A 433 36.58 -8.38 8.52
N LYS A 434 35.79 -9.44 8.60
CA LYS A 434 35.99 -10.66 7.79
C LYS A 434 35.55 -10.45 6.33
N ASN A 435 34.56 -9.59 6.12
CA ASN A 435 34.05 -9.22 4.79
C ASN A 435 34.64 -7.90 4.24
N SER A 436 35.67 -7.32 4.87
CA SER A 436 36.28 -6.05 4.44
C SER A 436 37.28 -6.17 3.27
N ARG A 437 37.32 -7.31 2.58
CA ARG A 437 38.15 -7.51 1.39
C ARG A 437 37.33 -7.57 0.11
N MET A 438 36.78 -6.43 -0.24
CA MET A 438 36.69 -6.07 -1.65
C MET A 438 37.13 -4.61 -1.75
N ILE A 439 38.45 -4.41 -1.72
CA ILE A 439 39.04 -3.12 -2.08
C ILE A 439 38.97 -3.06 -3.61
N VAL A 440 38.09 -2.20 -4.12
CA VAL A 440 38.10 -1.85 -5.54
C VAL A 440 39.08 -0.70 -5.69
N GLU A 441 40.26 -0.98 -6.22
CA GLU A 441 41.20 0.07 -6.61
C GLU A 441 40.70 0.69 -7.92
N TYR A 442 40.26 1.94 -7.84
CA TYR A 442 39.98 2.77 -8.99
C TYR A 442 41.24 3.54 -9.39
N SER A 443 41.49 3.65 -10.69
CA SER A 443 42.37 4.69 -11.21
C SER A 443 41.67 5.45 -12.31
N PHE A 444 41.96 6.73 -12.36
CA PHE A 444 41.60 7.59 -13.47
C PHE A 444 42.70 7.48 -14.53
N ASP A 445 42.31 7.33 -15.79
CA ASP A 445 43.24 7.55 -16.90
C ASP A 445 43.50 9.06 -17.08
N ASP A 446 44.40 9.42 -17.98
CA ASP A 446 44.75 10.82 -18.27
C ASP A 446 43.57 11.62 -18.86
N GLU A 447 42.43 10.98 -19.14
CA GLU A 447 41.17 11.56 -19.62
C GLU A 447 40.05 11.53 -18.56
N ASP A 448 40.37 11.27 -17.28
CA ASP A 448 39.43 11.17 -16.15
C ASP A 448 38.38 10.03 -16.25
N ASN A 449 38.59 9.02 -17.10
CA ASN A 449 37.75 7.83 -17.11
C ASN A 449 38.11 6.88 -15.96
N MET A 450 37.11 6.42 -15.23
CA MET A 450 37.30 5.55 -14.07
C MET A 450 37.43 4.08 -14.52
N GLU A 451 38.64 3.51 -14.38
CA GLU A 451 38.88 2.08 -14.59
C GLU A 451 39.07 1.32 -13.27
N VAL A 452 38.45 0.13 -13.18
CA VAL A 452 38.65 -0.80 -12.07
C VAL A 452 39.91 -1.63 -12.33
N LYS A 453 40.98 -1.40 -11.55
CA LYS A 453 42.28 -2.04 -11.77
C LYS A 453 42.39 -3.46 -11.21
N LYS A 454 41.72 -3.76 -10.10
CA LYS A 454 41.91 -5.05 -9.41
C LYS A 454 40.79 -5.38 -8.43
N TYR A 455 40.45 -6.67 -8.38
CA TYR A 455 39.71 -7.27 -7.26
C TYR A 455 40.73 -7.93 -6.32
N ILE A 456 40.87 -7.40 -5.10
CA ILE A 456 41.72 -8.01 -4.08
C ILE A 456 40.83 -8.82 -3.12
N ARG A 457 41.02 -10.14 -3.10
CA ARG A 457 40.38 -11.10 -2.17
C ARG A 457 41.10 -11.17 -0.82
#